data_AF-A0A9W4XN75-F1
#
_entry.id   AF-A0A9W4XN75-F1
#
_cell.length_a   1.000
_cell.length_b   1.000
_cell.length_c   1.000
_cell.angle_alpha   90.00
_cell.angle_beta   90.00
_cell.angle_gamma   90.00
#
_symmetry.space_group_name_H-M   'P 1'
#
loop_
_entity.id
_entity.type
_entity.pdbx_description
1 polymer ?
#
loop_
_entity_poly.entity_id
_entity_poly.type
_entity_poly.pdbx_seq_one_letter_code
_entity_poly.pdbx_strand_id
1 'polypeptide(L)'
;MSDNGASYNEQLLESARRNNTELLLQIKSDLQNDSLKLSKLINETREVITLNTPLHIACNLGQWEFIDIVLDIEGVEIDPQNRRNETPLHLAVKYANQDEIEHGTFIVDNLLDAGSDPRIKDEDNLKPIDYVNKDDDHEKLIELLESAEFAISMEPTEQEQLEEFAKEEEEHDGSASESE
;
A
#
# COMPACT_ATOMS: atom_id res chain seq x y z
N MET A 1 35.18 3.42 -21.02
CA MET A 1 35.61 3.12 -19.65
C MET A 1 34.53 2.24 -19.06
N SER A 2 34.92 1.11 -18.48
CA SER A 2 34.04 0.00 -18.11
C SER A 2 32.96 0.43 -17.12
N ASP A 3 31.73 0.36 -17.62
CA ASP A 3 30.47 0.25 -16.91
C ASP A 3 30.59 -0.74 -15.75
N ASN A 4 30.32 -0.29 -14.51
CA ASN A 4 30.17 -1.14 -13.32
C ASN A 4 29.51 -0.33 -12.19
N GLY A 5 28.50 0.49 -12.54
CA GLY A 5 27.55 0.99 -11.54
C GLY A 5 26.63 -0.16 -11.12
N ALA A 6 26.10 -0.12 -9.89
CA ALA A 6 25.02 -1.02 -9.50
C ALA A 6 23.82 -0.83 -10.45
N SER A 7 23.07 -1.88 -10.72
CA SER A 7 21.85 -1.78 -11.53
C SER A 7 20.81 -0.88 -10.85
N TYR A 8 19.85 -0.34 -11.59
CA TYR A 8 18.78 0.48 -10.98
C TYR A 8 17.98 -0.31 -9.92
N ASN A 9 17.79 -1.61 -10.11
CA ASN A 9 17.13 -2.46 -9.12
C ASN A 9 17.92 -2.47 -7.79
N GLU A 10 19.24 -2.67 -7.86
CA GLU A 10 20.10 -2.66 -6.68
C GLU A 10 20.16 -1.28 -6.02
N GLN A 11 20.28 -0.22 -6.81
CA GLN A 11 20.25 1.16 -6.30
C GLN A 11 18.92 1.47 -5.62
N LEU A 12 17.80 1.01 -6.18
CA LEU A 12 16.47 1.24 -5.64
C LEU A 12 16.27 0.51 -4.31
N LEU A 13 16.68 -0.77 -4.22
CA LEU A 13 16.66 -1.51 -2.96
C LEU A 13 17.54 -0.83 -1.90
N GLU A 14 18.74 -0.35 -2.26
CA GLU A 14 19.60 0.39 -1.34
C GLU A 14 19.01 1.75 -0.94
N SER A 15 18.32 2.45 -1.85
CA SER A 15 17.62 3.68 -1.49
C SER A 15 16.52 3.43 -0.47
N ALA A 16 15.74 2.36 -0.63
CA ALA A 16 14.72 1.96 0.34
C ALA A 16 15.35 1.61 1.69
N ARG A 17 16.43 0.82 1.74
CA ARG A 17 17.07 0.42 3.00
C ARG A 17 17.61 1.58 3.83
N ARG A 18 18.08 2.63 3.16
CA ARG A 18 18.83 3.74 3.78
C ARG A 18 18.04 5.03 3.85
N ASN A 19 16.76 5.01 3.48
CA ASN A 19 15.95 6.21 3.34
C ASN A 19 16.55 7.25 2.39
N ASN A 20 17.29 6.80 1.37
CA ASN A 20 18.05 7.69 0.51
C ASN A 20 17.17 8.18 -0.64
N THR A 21 16.33 9.17 -0.33
CA THR A 21 15.42 9.80 -1.29
C THR A 21 16.16 10.53 -2.42
N GLU A 22 17.35 11.06 -2.17
CA GLU A 22 18.19 11.68 -3.20
C GLU A 22 18.56 10.66 -4.30
N LEU A 23 18.92 9.44 -3.91
CA LEU A 23 19.21 8.37 -4.87
C LEU A 23 17.95 7.96 -5.66
N LEU A 24 16.79 7.88 -5.01
CA LEU A 24 15.51 7.64 -5.69
C LEU A 24 15.20 8.74 -6.71
N LEU A 25 15.37 10.00 -6.34
CA LEU A 25 15.16 11.15 -7.21
C LEU A 25 16.17 11.20 -8.36
N GLN A 26 17.41 10.77 -8.14
CA GLN A 26 18.38 10.59 -9.21
C GLN A 26 17.96 9.50 -10.20
N ILE A 27 17.48 8.35 -9.73
CA ILE A 27 16.93 7.29 -10.60
C ILE A 27 15.75 7.84 -11.41
N LYS A 28 14.82 8.56 -10.77
CA LYS A 28 13.70 9.24 -11.45
C LYS A 28 14.17 10.19 -12.54
N SER A 29 15.20 10.99 -12.26
CA SER A 29 15.81 11.92 -13.21
C SER A 29 16.44 11.19 -14.40
N ASP A 30 17.19 10.12 -14.14
CA ASP A 30 17.82 9.28 -15.17
C ASP A 30 16.79 8.61 -16.09
N LEU A 31 15.64 8.23 -15.52
CA LEU A 31 14.47 7.74 -16.26
C LEU A 31 13.69 8.86 -16.96
N GLN A 32 14.23 10.07 -17.03
CA GLN A 32 13.65 11.25 -17.69
C GLN A 32 12.33 11.71 -17.06
N ASN A 33 12.14 11.48 -15.76
CA ASN A 33 10.90 11.75 -15.02
C ASN A 33 9.68 11.04 -15.61
N ASP A 34 9.89 9.92 -16.30
CA ASP A 34 8.82 9.09 -16.85
C ASP A 34 8.19 8.24 -15.74
N SER A 35 7.02 8.67 -15.26
CA SER A 35 6.32 8.03 -14.14
C SER A 35 6.07 6.54 -14.39
N LEU A 36 5.70 6.16 -15.62
CA LEU A 36 5.40 4.78 -15.97
C LEU A 36 6.65 3.89 -15.91
N LYS A 37 7.81 4.41 -16.35
CA LYS A 37 9.07 3.65 -16.22
C LYS A 37 9.48 3.49 -14.77
N LEU A 38 9.28 4.52 -13.96
CA LEU A 38 9.65 4.48 -12.54
C LEU A 38 8.74 3.54 -11.75
N SER A 39 7.42 3.63 -11.89
CA SER A 39 6.49 2.74 -11.20
C SER A 39 6.70 1.28 -11.63
N LYS A 40 6.89 1.03 -12.93
CA LYS A 40 7.25 -0.30 -13.41
C LYS A 40 8.53 -0.83 -12.77
N LEU A 41 9.59 -0.02 -12.70
CA LEU A 41 10.84 -0.39 -12.05
C LEU A 41 10.63 -0.71 -10.57
N ILE A 42 9.85 0.09 -9.85
CA ILE A 42 9.53 -0.12 -8.43
C ILE A 42 8.80 -1.45 -8.24
N ASN A 43 7.77 -1.73 -9.03
CA ASN A 43 6.93 -2.92 -8.90
C ASN A 43 7.69 -4.22 -9.26
N GLU A 44 8.58 -4.16 -10.26
CA GLU A 44 9.37 -5.31 -10.71
C GLU A 44 10.62 -5.56 -9.84
N THR A 45 11.09 -4.57 -9.10
CA THR A 45 12.28 -4.70 -8.25
C THR A 45 11.98 -5.50 -6.98
N ARG A 46 12.76 -6.55 -6.73
CA ARG A 46 12.59 -7.43 -5.56
C ARG A 46 13.92 -7.92 -5.01
N GLU A 47 14.00 -8.13 -3.69
CA GLU A 47 15.09 -8.91 -3.08
C GLU A 47 15.06 -10.36 -3.56
N VAL A 48 16.22 -10.95 -3.80
CA VAL A 48 16.33 -12.31 -4.35
C VAL A 48 15.78 -13.38 -3.40
N ILE A 49 15.95 -13.22 -2.07
CA ILE A 49 15.65 -14.28 -1.09
C ILE A 49 14.23 -14.16 -0.55
N THR A 50 13.85 -12.95 -0.12
CA THR A 50 12.57 -12.63 0.54
C THR A 50 11.49 -12.23 -0.44
N LEU A 51 11.84 -11.88 -1.69
CA LEU A 51 10.95 -11.28 -2.68
C LEU A 51 10.30 -9.96 -2.22
N ASN A 52 10.86 -9.30 -1.21
CA ASN A 52 10.43 -7.97 -0.78
C ASN A 52 10.67 -6.96 -1.90
N THR A 53 9.65 -6.16 -2.19
CA THR A 53 9.78 -4.95 -3.01
C THR A 53 10.48 -3.83 -2.22
N PRO A 54 10.90 -2.73 -2.87
CA PRO A 54 11.40 -1.56 -2.16
C PRO A 54 10.43 -1.06 -1.08
N LEU A 55 9.12 -1.08 -1.34
CA LEU A 55 8.10 -0.66 -0.38
C LEU A 55 8.06 -1.56 0.86
N HIS A 56 8.14 -2.88 0.71
CA HIS A 56 8.28 -3.81 1.84
C HIS A 56 9.48 -3.47 2.73
N ILE A 57 10.65 -3.25 2.12
CA ILE A 57 11.88 -2.95 2.84
C ILE A 57 11.73 -1.65 3.63
N ALA A 58 11.19 -0.62 2.98
CA ALA A 58 11.01 0.68 3.59
C ALA A 58 10.05 0.60 4.79
N CYS A 59 8.90 -0.08 4.65
CA CYS A 59 7.94 -0.31 5.73
C CYS A 59 8.54 -1.11 6.90
N ASN A 60 9.32 -2.16 6.60
CA ASN A 60 9.97 -2.97 7.64
C ASN A 60 11.05 -2.20 8.43
N LEU A 61 11.57 -1.11 7.87
CA LEU A 61 12.67 -0.33 8.46
C LEU A 61 12.24 1.08 8.87
N GLY A 62 10.95 1.43 8.75
CA GLY A 62 10.43 2.74 9.14
C GLY A 62 10.89 3.91 8.25
N GLN A 63 11.19 3.68 6.97
CA GLN A 63 11.85 4.65 6.09
C GLN A 63 10.85 5.64 5.48
N TRP A 64 10.34 6.54 6.32
CA TRP A 64 9.14 7.33 6.02
C TRP A 64 9.29 8.25 4.80
N GLU A 65 10.40 8.97 4.62
CA GLU A 65 10.56 9.87 3.47
C GLU A 65 10.57 9.09 2.15
N PHE A 66 11.16 7.89 2.15
CA PHE A 66 11.13 7.02 0.99
C PHE A 66 9.71 6.51 0.71
N ILE A 67 8.98 6.10 1.75
CA ILE A 67 7.59 5.62 1.63
C ILE A 67 6.71 6.73 1.06
N ASP A 68 6.77 7.93 1.63
CA ASP A 68 6.00 9.10 1.22
C ASP A 68 6.14 9.39 -0.28
N ILE A 69 7.38 9.46 -0.77
CA ILE A 69 7.65 9.68 -2.20
C ILE A 69 7.13 8.52 -3.05
N VAL A 70 7.25 7.27 -2.59
CA VAL A 70 6.86 6.09 -3.39
C VAL A 70 5.35 5.95 -3.51
N LEU A 71 4.60 6.26 -2.45
CA LEU A 71 3.13 6.21 -2.47
C LEU A 71 2.53 7.31 -3.38
N ASP A 72 3.22 8.43 -3.55
CA ASP A 72 2.83 9.51 -4.47
C ASP A 72 3.06 9.19 -5.96
N ILE A 73 3.74 8.08 -6.30
CA ILE A 73 4.02 7.72 -7.69
C ILE A 73 2.86 6.92 -8.28
N GLU A 74 2.23 7.49 -9.30
CA GLU A 74 1.14 6.84 -10.04
C GLU A 74 1.56 5.47 -10.61
N GLY A 75 0.74 4.45 -10.30
CA GLY A 75 0.92 3.08 -10.78
C GLY A 75 1.85 2.21 -9.93
N VAL A 76 2.37 2.71 -8.81
CA VAL A 76 3.05 1.85 -7.83
C VAL A 76 2.04 0.89 -7.19
N GLU A 77 2.43 -0.39 -7.09
CA GLU A 77 1.64 -1.41 -6.41
C GLU A 77 1.79 -1.27 -4.88
N ILE A 78 0.66 -1.13 -4.18
CA ILE A 78 0.62 -0.92 -2.72
C ILE A 78 0.60 -2.25 -1.94
N ASP A 79 -0.05 -3.28 -2.50
CA ASP A 79 -0.19 -4.59 -1.86
C ASP A 79 0.55 -5.76 -2.58
N PRO A 80 1.80 -5.60 -3.06
CA PRO A 80 2.54 -6.74 -3.54
C PRO A 80 2.77 -7.71 -2.38
N GLN A 81 2.74 -9.01 -2.67
CA GLN A 81 3.05 -10.04 -1.68
C GLN A 81 4.50 -10.52 -1.82
N ASN A 82 5.22 -10.57 -0.70
CA ASN A 82 6.57 -11.13 -0.63
C ASN A 82 6.54 -12.67 -0.58
N ARG A 83 7.68 -13.32 -0.32
CA ARG A 83 7.79 -14.80 -0.27
C ARG A 83 6.93 -15.46 0.81
N ARG A 84 6.63 -14.74 1.90
CA ARG A 84 5.77 -15.16 3.00
C ARG A 84 4.32 -14.71 2.82
N ASN A 85 3.97 -14.24 1.63
CA ASN A 85 2.70 -13.60 1.32
C ASN A 85 2.37 -12.35 2.16
N GLU A 86 3.36 -11.79 2.84
CA GLU A 86 3.21 -10.53 3.58
C GLU A 86 3.13 -9.37 2.58
N THR A 87 2.29 -8.39 2.86
CA THR A 87 2.23 -7.10 2.16
C THR A 87 3.12 -6.06 2.87
N PRO A 88 3.40 -4.89 2.26
CA PRO A 88 4.08 -3.81 2.96
C PRO A 88 3.39 -3.40 4.27
N LEU A 89 2.05 -3.42 4.30
CA LEU A 89 1.27 -3.13 5.50
C LEU A 89 1.53 -4.12 6.65
N HIS A 90 1.73 -5.41 6.37
CA HIS A 90 2.16 -6.38 7.40
C HIS A 90 3.49 -5.97 8.04
N LEU A 91 4.44 -5.52 7.23
CA LEU A 91 5.77 -5.15 7.71
C LEU A 91 5.75 -3.80 8.45
N ALA A 92 4.91 -2.85 8.04
CA ALA A 92 4.68 -1.60 8.77
C ALA A 92 4.11 -1.84 10.18
N VAL A 93 3.13 -2.73 10.32
CA VAL A 93 2.60 -3.13 11.64
C VAL A 93 3.68 -3.79 12.50
N LYS A 94 4.50 -4.67 11.92
CA LYS A 94 5.60 -5.33 12.65
C LYS A 94 6.66 -4.34 13.12
N TYR A 95 6.97 -3.31 12.32
CA TYR A 95 7.84 -2.21 12.72
C TYR A 95 7.22 -1.40 13.87
N ALA A 96 5.94 -1.05 13.79
CA ALA A 96 5.24 -0.30 14.84
C ALA A 96 5.31 -1.01 16.21
N ASN A 97 5.20 -2.34 16.22
CA ASN A 97 5.30 -3.15 17.43
C ASN A 97 6.72 -3.25 18.02
N GLN A 98 7.77 -3.13 17.19
CA GLN A 98 9.15 -3.46 17.57
C GLN A 98 9.99 -2.23 17.90
N ASP A 99 9.77 -1.13 17.17
CA ASP A 99 10.66 0.02 17.19
C ASP A 99 9.96 1.27 17.75
N GLU A 100 9.11 1.91 16.96
CA GLU A 100 8.49 3.20 17.31
C GLU A 100 7.00 3.21 16.92
N ILE A 101 6.12 2.99 17.90
CA ILE A 101 4.66 2.88 17.68
C ILE A 101 4.07 4.09 16.99
N GLU A 102 4.46 5.31 17.35
CA GLU A 102 3.93 6.54 16.74
C GLU A 102 4.30 6.64 15.25
N HIS A 103 5.57 6.40 14.90
CA HIS A 103 6.04 6.41 13.51
C HIS A 103 5.46 5.24 12.70
N GLY A 104 5.41 4.05 13.28
CA GLY A 104 4.79 2.89 12.62
C GLY A 104 3.30 3.09 12.37
N THR A 105 2.58 3.70 13.31
CA THR A 105 1.16 4.07 13.15
C THR A 105 0.98 5.07 12.00
N PHE A 106 1.87 6.06 11.87
CA PHE A 106 1.83 7.01 10.75
C PHE A 106 2.08 6.33 9.39
N ILE A 107 3.03 5.40 9.32
CA ILE A 107 3.28 4.64 8.09
C ILE A 107 2.07 3.78 7.71
N VAL A 108 1.42 3.16 8.69
CA VAL A 108 0.20 2.38 8.48
C VAL A 108 -0.92 3.28 7.95
N ASP A 109 -1.13 4.44 8.55
CA ASP A 109 -2.12 5.45 8.09
C ASP A 109 -1.90 5.82 6.62
N ASN A 110 -0.67 6.18 6.25
CA ASN A 110 -0.32 6.54 4.87
C ASN A 110 -0.56 5.39 3.87
N LEU A 111 -0.28 4.13 4.25
CA LEU A 111 -0.54 2.98 3.39
C LEU A 111 -2.05 2.76 3.18
N LEU A 112 -2.85 2.91 4.24
CA LEU A 112 -4.31 2.80 4.16
C LEU A 112 -4.91 3.92 3.30
N ASP A 113 -4.43 5.16 3.47
CA ASP A 113 -4.82 6.31 2.64
C ASP A 113 -4.45 6.11 1.16
N ALA A 114 -3.33 5.43 0.88
CA ALA A 114 -2.93 5.03 -0.46
C ALA A 114 -3.74 3.84 -1.03
N GLY A 115 -4.70 3.30 -0.27
CA GLY A 115 -5.60 2.23 -0.70
C GLY A 115 -5.10 0.81 -0.43
N SER A 116 -4.17 0.62 0.51
CA SER A 116 -3.75 -0.73 0.94
C SER A 116 -4.93 -1.50 1.55
N ASP A 117 -5.11 -2.77 1.18
CA ASP A 117 -6.14 -3.64 1.75
C ASP A 117 -5.66 -4.31 3.06
N PRO A 118 -6.18 -3.92 4.24
CA PRO A 118 -5.80 -4.50 5.53
C PRO A 118 -6.33 -5.91 5.76
N ARG A 119 -7.08 -6.49 4.81
CA ARG A 119 -7.69 -7.83 4.93
C ARG A 119 -6.85 -8.91 4.28
N ILE A 120 -5.82 -8.55 3.51
CA ILE A 120 -4.92 -9.50 2.86
C ILE A 120 -4.22 -10.33 3.92
N LYS A 121 -4.12 -11.64 3.66
CA LYS A 121 -3.52 -12.60 4.59
C LYS A 121 -2.18 -13.09 4.09
N ASP A 122 -1.26 -13.27 5.03
CA ASP A 122 0.04 -13.87 4.81
C ASP A 122 -0.02 -15.42 4.70
N GLU A 123 1.15 -16.06 4.65
CA GLU A 123 1.28 -17.52 4.57
C GLU A 123 0.72 -18.27 5.78
N ASP A 124 0.65 -17.60 6.92
CA ASP A 124 0.10 -18.10 8.19
C ASP A 124 -1.42 -17.82 8.29
N ASN A 125 -2.02 -17.29 7.22
CA ASN A 125 -3.43 -16.89 7.14
C ASN A 125 -3.79 -15.79 8.17
N LEU A 126 -2.80 -14.95 8.52
CA LEU A 126 -2.94 -13.80 9.41
C LEU A 126 -2.99 -12.51 8.59
N LYS A 127 -3.83 -11.56 9.03
CA LYS A 127 -3.88 -10.19 8.52
C LYS A 127 -2.84 -9.31 9.25
N PRO A 128 -2.55 -8.08 8.76
CA PRO A 128 -1.69 -7.15 9.49
C PRO A 128 -2.15 -6.91 10.94
N ILE A 129 -3.45 -6.71 11.17
CA ILE A 129 -3.99 -6.45 12.51
C ILE A 129 -3.74 -7.60 13.51
N ASP A 130 -3.65 -8.84 13.03
CA ASP A 130 -3.42 -10.00 13.89
C ASP A 130 -2.04 -9.98 14.55
N TYR A 131 -1.11 -9.17 14.03
CA TYR A 131 0.22 -8.98 14.61
C TYR A 131 0.27 -7.86 15.66
N VAL A 132 -0.73 -6.99 15.78
CA VAL A 132 -0.69 -5.83 16.69
C VAL A 132 -0.64 -6.30 18.15
N ASN A 133 0.25 -5.70 18.95
CA ASN A 133 0.31 -5.97 20.38
C ASN A 133 -1.00 -5.55 21.07
N LYS A 134 -1.46 -6.35 22.03
CA LYS A 134 -2.73 -6.13 22.73
C LYS A 134 -2.51 -5.40 24.04
N ASP A 135 -2.00 -4.18 23.95
CA ASP A 135 -1.77 -3.26 25.06
C ASP A 135 -2.31 -1.86 24.74
N ASP A 136 -2.37 -1.01 25.77
CA ASP A 136 -2.98 0.31 25.70
C ASP A 136 -2.25 1.26 24.71
N ASP A 137 -0.96 1.02 24.43
CA ASP A 137 -0.17 1.88 23.53
C ASP A 137 -0.53 1.68 22.05
N HIS A 138 -1.14 0.54 21.69
CA HIS A 138 -1.48 0.19 20.31
C HIS A 138 -2.96 0.43 19.96
N GLU A 139 -3.76 1.00 20.88
CA GLU A 139 -5.20 1.25 20.66
C GLU A 139 -5.46 2.02 19.35
N LYS A 140 -4.67 3.07 19.09
CA LYS A 140 -4.81 3.87 17.86
C LYS A 140 -4.53 3.05 16.60
N LEU A 141 -3.52 2.18 16.63
CA LEU A 141 -3.16 1.33 15.49
C LEU A 141 -4.27 0.30 15.20
N ILE A 142 -4.85 -0.28 16.26
CA ILE A 142 -5.99 -1.18 16.15
C ILE A 142 -7.18 -0.44 15.53
N GLU A 143 -7.54 0.73 16.05
CA GLU A 143 -8.65 1.54 15.54
C GLU A 143 -8.50 1.86 14.05
N LEU A 144 -7.31 2.26 13.60
CA LEU A 144 -7.03 2.54 12.19
C LEU A 144 -7.27 1.30 11.30
N LEU A 145 -6.73 0.14 11.69
CA LEU A 145 -6.87 -1.08 10.90
C LEU A 145 -8.30 -1.62 10.90
N GLU A 146 -8.99 -1.59 12.05
CA GLU A 146 -10.39 -2.02 12.14
C GLU A 146 -11.32 -1.10 11.36
N SER A 147 -11.11 0.22 11.43
CA SER A 147 -11.92 1.19 10.70
C SER A 147 -11.73 1.05 9.19
N ALA A 148 -10.49 0.86 8.72
CA ALA A 148 -10.22 0.60 7.30
C ALA A 148 -10.84 -0.72 6.83
N GLU A 149 -10.71 -1.81 7.59
CA GLU A 149 -11.37 -3.08 7.25
C GLU A 149 -12.90 -2.92 7.19
N PHE A 150 -13.48 -2.23 8.18
CA PHE A 150 -14.91 -1.97 8.24
C PHE A 150 -15.40 -1.14 7.06
N ALA A 151 -14.66 -0.08 6.69
CA ALA A 151 -14.99 0.78 5.56
C ALA A 151 -15.12 -0.03 4.28
N ILE A 152 -14.16 -0.90 3.98
CA ILE A 152 -14.21 -1.75 2.78
C ILE A 152 -15.33 -2.80 2.87
N SER A 153 -15.66 -3.27 4.08
CA SER A 153 -16.77 -4.23 4.26
C SER A 153 -18.17 -3.62 4.06
N MET A 154 -18.28 -2.29 4.20
CA MET A 154 -19.53 -1.54 4.08
C MET A 154 -19.72 -0.91 2.69
N GLU A 155 -18.74 -1.03 1.79
CA GLU A 155 -18.93 -0.61 0.41
C GLU A 155 -20.02 -1.47 -0.23
N PRO A 156 -21.11 -0.87 -0.75
CA PRO A 156 -22.19 -1.62 -1.37
C PRO A 156 -21.61 -2.40 -2.54
N THR A 157 -21.93 -3.69 -2.60
CA THR A 157 -21.44 -4.55 -3.66
C THR A 157 -21.89 -4.02 -5.03
N GLU A 158 -21.14 -4.31 -6.09
CA GLU A 158 -21.56 -3.94 -7.47
C GLU A 158 -23.00 -4.38 -7.75
N GLN A 159 -23.40 -5.53 -7.22
CA GLN A 159 -24.75 -6.03 -7.38
C GLN A 159 -25.80 -5.20 -6.62
N GLU A 160 -25.52 -4.78 -5.38
CA GLU A 160 -26.39 -3.88 -4.63
C GLU A 160 -26.48 -2.50 -5.30
N GLN A 161 -25.37 -1.98 -5.82
CA GLN A 161 -25.34 -0.73 -6.57
C GLN A 161 -26.16 -0.82 -7.86
N LEU A 162 -26.06 -1.92 -8.60
CA LEU A 162 -26.85 -2.16 -9.81
C LEU A 162 -28.34 -2.32 -9.50
N GLU A 163 -28.69 -2.99 -8.40
CA GLU A 163 -30.08 -3.13 -7.96
C GLU A 163 -30.68 -1.80 -7.48
N GLU A 164 -29.90 -0.95 -6.82
CA GLU A 164 -30.31 0.42 -6.46
C GLU A 164 -30.53 1.28 -7.70
N PHE A 165 -29.59 1.28 -8.64
CA PHE A 165 -29.71 2.00 -9.91
C PHE A 165 -30.91 1.54 -10.74
N ALA A 166 -31.17 0.24 -10.82
CA ALA A 166 -32.32 -0.31 -11.55
C ALA A 166 -33.66 0.10 -10.92
N LYS A 167 -33.74 0.18 -9.58
CA LYS A 167 -34.94 0.69 -8.89
C LYS A 167 -35.19 2.16 -9.18
N GLU A 168 -34.13 2.97 -9.23
CA GLU A 168 -34.23 4.40 -9.57
C GLU A 168 -34.70 4.63 -11.01
N GLU A 169 -34.28 3.79 -11.98
CA GLU A 169 -34.77 3.86 -13.36
C GLU A 169 -36.25 3.46 -13.48
N GLU A 170 -36.70 2.41 -12.78
CA GLU A 170 -38.11 1.98 -12.79
C GLU A 170 -39.05 3.03 -12.18
N GLU A 171 -38.61 3.73 -11.13
CA GLU A 171 -39.38 4.83 -10.53
C GLU A 171 -39.46 6.07 -11.45
N HIS A 172 -38.47 6.28 -12.32
CA HIS A 172 -38.45 7.43 -13.21
C HIS A 172 -39.33 7.25 -14.47
N ASP A 173 -39.44 6.03 -15.03
CA ASP A 173 -40.27 5.72 -16.21
C ASP A 173 -41.78 5.60 -15.86
N GLY A 174 -42.11 5.26 -14.62
CA GLY A 174 -43.49 5.14 -14.14
C GLY A 174 -44.30 6.45 -14.05
N SER A 175 -43.67 7.61 -14.25
CA SER A 175 -44.30 8.94 -14.15
C SER A 175 -44.93 9.43 -15.47
N ALA A 176 -44.70 8.75 -16.60
CA ALA A 176 -45.20 9.16 -17.91
C ALA A 176 -46.53 8.48 -18.30
N SER A 177 -47.55 8.49 -17.44
CA SER A 177 -48.92 8.21 -17.88
C SER A 177 -49.94 8.92 -17.00
N GLU A 178 -50.47 10.03 -17.51
CA GLU A 178 -51.89 10.39 -17.60
C GLU A 178 -52.04 11.93 -17.58
N SER A 179 -52.29 12.49 -18.76
CA SER A 179 -52.95 13.79 -18.92
C SER A 179 -53.81 13.70 -20.17
N GLU A 180 -55.05 13.24 -20.00
CA GLU A 180 -56.15 13.44 -20.97
C GLU A 180 -56.59 14.91 -21.02
#